data_AF-A0A2D9CIA9-F1
#
_entry.id   AF-A0A2D9CIA9-F1
#
_cell.length_a   1.000
_cell.length_b   1.000
_cell.length_c   1.000
_cell.angle_alpha   90.00
_cell.angle_beta   90.00
_cell.angle_gamma   90.00
#
_symmetry.space_group_name_H-M   'P 1'
#
loop_
_entity.id
_entity.type
_entity.pdbx_description
1 polymer ?
#
loop_
_entity_poly.entity_id
_entity_poly.type
_entity_poly.pdbx_seq_one_letter_code
_entity_poly.pdbx_strand_id
1 'polypeptide(L)'
;MIYTTNNSIFPDQVVPEEEKKSFEYGLKVGNAIEQEWFRNNSGQNRFSYNFQNFNRLRLYARGEQPIQKYKDELSTNGDLSYLNLDWKPVPVLSKFVDIVVNGMTNKGYEIKSFASDPFATQQRTDFAFNALRDIQQKDNIEELAKLTGQNFYASADPESLPNDPGELDLYMQLNYKQSVEIAEEELINNVLDFNKYEETKKRLAYDLTVLGIAASKLVLIYPKVLLSIM
;
A
#
# COMPACT_ATOMS: atom_id res chain seq x y z
N MET A 1 -0.41 -52.50 27.60
CA MET A 1 -1.14 -51.35 27.03
C MET A 1 -0.95 -50.17 27.96
N ILE A 2 -0.11 -49.22 27.56
CA ILE A 2 0.06 -47.96 28.29
C ILE A 2 -0.95 -46.99 27.67
N TYR A 3 -2.03 -46.69 28.39
CA TYR A 3 -2.99 -45.68 27.98
C TYR A 3 -2.37 -44.29 28.22
N THR A 4 -1.99 -43.59 27.17
CA THR A 4 -1.48 -42.22 27.26
C THR A 4 -2.63 -41.23 27.35
N THR A 5 -2.98 -40.90 28.59
CA THR A 5 -3.53 -39.61 29.07
C THR A 5 -4.86 -39.12 28.48
N ASN A 6 -5.92 -39.20 29.32
CA ASN A 6 -7.29 -38.73 29.15
C ASN A 6 -7.50 -37.22 28.85
N ASN A 7 -6.48 -36.46 28.43
CA ASN A 7 -6.61 -35.01 28.21
C ASN A 7 -5.72 -34.45 27.08
N SER A 8 -5.08 -35.31 26.28
CA SER A 8 -4.31 -34.88 25.12
C SER A 8 -5.21 -34.78 23.90
N ILE A 9 -5.13 -33.64 23.19
CA ILE A 9 -5.82 -33.40 21.92
C ILE A 9 -5.09 -34.09 20.74
N PHE A 10 -3.87 -34.58 20.99
CA PHE A 10 -3.05 -35.26 20.00
C PHE A 10 -3.51 -36.70 19.79
N PRO A 11 -3.46 -37.20 18.54
CA PRO A 11 -3.71 -38.61 18.26
C PRO A 11 -2.66 -39.50 18.96
N ASP A 12 -3.01 -40.77 19.19
CA ASP A 12 -2.12 -41.73 19.85
C ASP A 12 -0.78 -41.82 19.12
N GLN A 13 0.32 -41.68 19.87
CA GLN A 13 1.67 -41.73 19.32
C GLN A 13 2.19 -43.16 19.16
N VAL A 14 1.48 -44.16 19.67
CA VAL A 14 1.88 -45.58 19.67
C VAL A 14 1.16 -46.40 18.59
N VAL A 15 0.76 -45.75 17.49
CA VAL A 15 0.23 -46.43 16.30
C VAL A 15 1.35 -46.97 15.37
N PRO A 16 1.06 -48.02 14.56
CA PRO A 16 1.99 -48.57 13.57
C PRO A 16 2.53 -47.52 12.58
N GLU A 17 3.72 -47.77 12.03
CA GLU A 17 4.41 -46.82 11.12
C GLU A 17 3.61 -46.53 9.85
N GLU A 18 2.87 -47.51 9.32
CA GLU A 18 2.00 -47.34 8.15
C GLU A 18 0.89 -46.31 8.42
N GLU A 19 0.27 -46.35 9.59
CA GLU A 19 -0.77 -45.39 9.99
C GLU A 19 -0.17 -43.99 10.21
N LYS A 20 1.04 -43.90 10.77
CA LYS A 20 1.74 -42.61 10.96
C LYS A 20 2.11 -41.92 9.66
N LYS A 21 2.39 -42.69 8.59
CA LYS A 21 2.70 -42.16 7.25
C LYS A 21 1.45 -41.76 6.47
N SER A 22 0.26 -42.11 6.94
CA SER A 22 -0.99 -41.74 6.28
C SER A 22 -1.26 -40.23 6.36
N PHE A 23 -1.87 -39.68 5.31
CA PHE A 23 -2.31 -38.28 5.30
C PHE A 23 -3.33 -37.97 6.40
N GLU A 24 -4.20 -38.93 6.73
CA GLU A 24 -5.22 -38.77 7.75
C GLU A 24 -4.63 -38.60 9.15
N TYR A 25 -3.56 -39.34 9.47
CA TYR A 25 -2.84 -39.14 10.72
C TYR A 25 -2.14 -37.78 10.76
N GLY A 26 -1.51 -37.36 9.65
CA GLY A 26 -0.93 -36.02 9.51
C GLY A 26 -1.96 -34.89 9.68
N LEU A 27 -3.16 -35.05 9.13
CA LEU A 27 -4.28 -34.12 9.29
C LEU A 27 -4.74 -34.04 10.76
N LYS A 28 -4.86 -35.19 11.45
CA LYS A 28 -5.23 -35.24 12.86
C LYS A 28 -4.19 -34.54 13.74
N VAL A 29 -2.90 -34.72 13.45
CA VAL A 29 -1.82 -34.01 14.13
C VAL A 29 -1.88 -32.50 13.85
N GLY A 30 -2.06 -32.09 12.59
CA GLY A 30 -2.19 -30.68 12.22
C GLY A 30 -3.37 -29.99 12.92
N ASN A 31 -4.54 -30.63 12.93
CA ASN A 31 -5.72 -30.14 13.63
C ASN A 31 -5.52 -30.07 15.15
N ALA A 32 -4.77 -31.01 15.74
CA ALA A 32 -4.44 -30.97 17.16
C ALA A 32 -3.51 -29.80 17.51
N ILE A 33 -2.49 -29.53 16.67
CA ILE A 33 -1.59 -28.38 16.81
C ILE A 33 -2.37 -27.07 16.69
N GLU A 34 -3.23 -26.96 15.69
CA GLU A 34 -4.10 -25.78 15.52
C GLU A 34 -4.97 -25.58 16.77
N GLN A 35 -5.66 -26.62 17.22
CA GLN A 35 -6.53 -26.54 18.38
C GLN A 35 -5.77 -26.19 19.66
N GLU A 36 -4.55 -26.70 19.88
CA GLU A 36 -3.73 -26.31 21.03
C GLU A 36 -3.36 -24.82 20.95
N TRP A 37 -2.93 -24.34 19.79
CA TRP A 37 -2.52 -22.95 19.59
C TRP A 37 -3.69 -21.96 19.75
N PHE A 38 -4.91 -22.38 19.37
CA PHE A 38 -6.11 -21.53 19.49
C PHE A 38 -6.93 -21.78 20.76
N ARG A 39 -6.74 -22.88 21.49
CA ARG A 39 -7.42 -23.15 22.77
C ARG A 39 -6.87 -22.27 23.89
N ASN A 40 -7.77 -21.54 24.54
CA ASN A 40 -7.51 -20.69 25.71
C ASN A 40 -7.27 -21.53 26.98
N ASN A 41 -6.18 -22.29 27.08
CA ASN A 41 -5.91 -23.10 28.28
C ASN A 41 -4.87 -22.49 29.24
N SER A 42 -4.02 -21.54 28.79
CA SER A 42 -3.15 -20.79 29.70
C SER A 42 -2.77 -19.42 29.11
N GLY A 43 -3.53 -18.40 29.50
CA GLY A 43 -3.25 -17.02 29.13
C GLY A 43 -4.02 -16.51 27.92
N GLN A 44 -4.11 -15.19 27.83
CA GLN A 44 -4.88 -14.46 26.84
C GLN A 44 -4.33 -14.76 25.43
N ASN A 45 -5.07 -15.52 24.62
CA ASN A 45 -4.69 -15.81 23.25
C ASN A 45 -4.53 -14.49 22.47
N ARG A 46 -3.28 -14.14 22.12
CA ARG A 46 -2.94 -12.87 21.45
C ARG A 46 -3.70 -12.69 20.14
N PHE A 47 -3.93 -13.77 19.39
CA PHE A 47 -4.71 -13.72 18.16
C PHE A 47 -6.17 -13.36 18.45
N SER A 48 -6.80 -14.05 19.39
CA SER A 48 -8.20 -13.79 19.78
C SER A 48 -8.38 -12.36 20.31
N TYR A 49 -7.44 -11.90 21.13
CA TYR A 49 -7.44 -10.52 21.65
C TYR A 49 -7.30 -9.50 20.52
N ASN A 50 -6.32 -9.66 19.62
CA ASN A 50 -6.11 -8.76 18.49
C ASN A 50 -7.32 -8.74 17.55
N PHE A 51 -7.93 -9.89 17.28
CA PHE A 51 -9.13 -10.01 16.45
C PHE A 51 -10.34 -9.31 17.09
N GLN A 52 -10.57 -9.50 18.40
CA GLN A 52 -11.62 -8.78 19.12
C GLN A 52 -11.37 -7.27 19.11
N ASN A 53 -10.12 -6.86 19.30
CA ASN A 53 -9.74 -5.46 19.31
C ASN A 53 -9.91 -4.81 17.94
N PHE A 54 -9.52 -5.50 16.86
CA PHE A 54 -9.75 -5.11 15.47
C PHE A 54 -11.24 -4.86 15.18
N ASN A 55 -12.10 -5.82 15.55
CA ASN A 55 -13.54 -5.69 15.34
C ASN A 55 -14.13 -4.55 16.17
N ARG A 56 -13.66 -4.40 17.41
CA ARG A 56 -14.06 -3.30 18.30
C ARG A 56 -13.73 -1.95 17.68
N LEU A 57 -12.51 -1.71 17.24
CA LEU A 57 -12.11 -0.43 16.63
C LEU A 57 -12.98 -0.08 15.41
N ARG A 58 -13.31 -1.06 14.57
CA ARG A 58 -14.23 -0.87 13.43
C ARG A 58 -15.67 -0.58 13.83
N LEU A 59 -16.16 -1.12 14.94
CA LEU A 59 -17.47 -0.76 15.48
C LEU A 59 -17.48 0.68 15.99
N TYR A 60 -16.41 1.11 16.67
CA TYR A 60 -16.25 2.49 17.13
C TYR A 60 -16.18 3.48 15.97
N ALA A 61 -15.44 3.15 14.91
CA ALA A 61 -15.37 3.96 13.69
C ALA A 61 -16.74 4.13 13.01
N ARG A 62 -17.64 3.15 13.12
CA ARG A 62 -19.01 3.20 12.61
C ARG A 62 -20.03 3.79 13.59
N GLY A 63 -19.64 4.06 14.84
CA GLY A 63 -20.56 4.44 15.91
C GLY A 63 -21.45 3.30 16.41
N GLU A 64 -21.17 2.05 16.05
CA GLU A 64 -21.90 0.85 16.48
C GLU A 64 -21.26 0.19 17.72
N GLN A 65 -20.73 1.02 18.61
CA GLN A 65 -20.02 0.56 19.81
C GLN A 65 -20.96 -0.17 20.79
N PRO A 66 -20.45 -1.13 21.57
CA PRO A 66 -21.25 -1.85 22.56
C PRO A 66 -21.78 -0.87 23.62
N ILE A 67 -23.10 -0.82 23.72
CA ILE A 67 -23.83 0.08 24.62
C ILE A 67 -23.66 -0.29 26.10
N GLN A 68 -23.28 -1.54 26.37
CA GLN A 68 -23.17 -2.08 27.73
C GLN A 68 -22.26 -1.23 28.63
N LYS A 69 -21.17 -0.68 28.10
CA LYS A 69 -20.28 0.22 28.84
C LYS A 69 -21.03 1.40 29.47
N TYR A 70 -21.90 2.05 28.70
CA TYR A 70 -22.68 3.20 29.17
C TYR A 70 -23.77 2.81 30.16
N LYS A 71 -24.35 1.62 30.01
CA LYS A 71 -25.34 1.07 30.95
C LYS A 71 -24.71 0.71 32.29
N ASP A 72 -23.50 0.14 32.26
CA ASP A 72 -22.73 -0.20 33.45
C ASP A 72 -22.27 1.06 34.20
N GLU A 73 -21.79 2.08 33.47
CA GLU A 73 -21.39 3.37 34.06
C GLU A 73 -22.56 4.09 34.76
N LEU A 74 -23.78 3.98 34.22
CA LEU A 74 -24.97 4.62 34.81
C LEU A 74 -25.69 3.75 35.87
N SER A 75 -25.17 2.55 36.17
CA SER A 75 -25.69 1.64 37.20
C SER A 75 -27.20 1.35 37.10
N THR A 76 -27.73 1.24 35.87
CA THR A 76 -29.17 0.98 35.62
C THR A 76 -29.62 -0.45 35.92
N ASN A 77 -28.80 -1.23 36.63
CA ASN A 77 -29.05 -2.64 36.95
C ASN A 77 -30.14 -2.77 38.03
N GLY A 78 -31.39 -2.49 37.67
CA GLY A 78 -32.56 -2.69 38.52
C GLY A 78 -33.66 -1.63 38.42
N ASP A 79 -33.42 -0.50 37.75
CA ASP A 79 -34.42 0.59 37.63
C ASP A 79 -35.03 0.62 36.21
N LEU A 80 -36.31 0.23 36.14
CA LEU A 80 -37.11 0.13 34.90
C LEU A 80 -37.32 1.48 34.20
N SER A 81 -37.03 2.59 34.87
CA SER A 81 -37.14 3.95 34.35
C SER A 81 -36.27 4.20 33.11
N TYR A 82 -35.21 3.42 32.95
CA TYR A 82 -34.19 3.56 31.90
C TYR A 82 -34.39 2.62 30.69
N LEU A 83 -35.43 1.78 30.71
CA LEU A 83 -35.73 0.82 29.63
C LEU A 83 -36.09 1.52 28.31
N ASN A 84 -36.67 2.72 28.39
CA ASN A 84 -37.21 3.46 27.25
C ASN A 84 -36.26 4.49 26.64
N LEU A 85 -35.01 4.60 27.12
CA LEU A 85 -34.03 5.48 26.50
C LEU A 85 -33.41 4.81 25.28
N ASP A 86 -33.25 5.56 24.19
CA ASP A 86 -32.41 5.13 23.07
C ASP A 86 -30.95 5.39 23.44
N TRP A 87 -30.19 4.31 23.62
CA TRP A 87 -28.80 4.35 24.03
C TRP A 87 -27.83 4.32 22.84
N LYS A 88 -28.34 4.43 21.61
CA LYS A 88 -27.49 4.47 20.42
C LYS A 88 -26.63 5.74 20.44
N PRO A 89 -25.30 5.60 20.43
CA PRO A 89 -24.42 6.75 20.42
C PRO A 89 -24.49 7.45 19.06
N VAL A 90 -24.46 8.78 19.09
CA VAL A 90 -24.39 9.59 17.87
C VAL A 90 -23.04 9.36 17.18
N PRO A 91 -22.99 9.03 15.88
CA PRO A 91 -21.75 8.71 15.17
C PRO A 91 -20.95 9.98 14.83
N VAL A 92 -20.35 10.58 15.85
CA VAL A 92 -19.46 11.75 15.69
C VAL A 92 -18.10 11.32 15.14
N LEU A 93 -17.57 10.20 15.65
CA LEU A 93 -16.27 9.64 15.25
C LEU A 93 -16.21 9.29 13.76
N SER A 94 -17.29 8.73 13.19
CA SER A 94 -17.37 8.36 11.78
C SER A 94 -17.10 9.54 10.85
N LYS A 95 -17.62 10.72 11.18
CA LYS A 95 -17.39 11.94 10.40
C LYS A 95 -15.92 12.37 10.41
N PHE A 96 -15.25 12.26 11.55
CA PHE A 96 -13.83 12.59 11.65
C PHE A 96 -12.97 11.60 10.88
N VAL A 97 -13.31 10.31 10.92
CA VAL A 97 -12.67 9.29 10.09
C VAL A 97 -12.81 9.65 8.61
N ASP A 98 -14.02 9.99 8.15
CA ASP A 98 -14.24 10.37 6.75
C ASP A 98 -13.42 11.60 6.32
N ILE A 99 -13.32 12.62 7.18
CA ILE A 99 -12.49 13.82 6.91
C ILE A 99 -11.03 13.44 6.76
N VAL A 100 -10.49 12.62 7.65
CA VAL A 100 -9.08 12.20 7.60
C VAL A 100 -8.83 11.33 6.37
N VAL A 101 -9.71 10.37 6.08
CA VAL A 101 -9.59 9.51 4.89
C VAL A 101 -9.58 10.34 3.62
N ASN A 102 -10.51 11.29 3.47
CA ASN A 102 -10.54 12.19 2.32
C ASN A 102 -9.27 13.06 2.25
N GLY A 103 -8.77 13.55 3.39
CA GLY A 103 -7.53 14.31 3.47
C GLY A 103 -6.28 13.50 3.07
N MET A 104 -6.27 12.20 3.33
CA MET A 104 -5.18 11.30 2.93
C MET A 104 -5.24 10.91 1.45
N THR A 105 -6.44 10.60 0.94
CA THR A 105 -6.62 10.17 -0.45
C THR A 105 -6.40 11.31 -1.44
N ASN A 106 -6.79 12.55 -1.10
CA ASN A 106 -6.66 13.73 -1.96
C ASN A 106 -5.23 14.25 -2.13
N LYS A 107 -4.25 13.73 -1.40
CA LYS A 107 -2.84 13.99 -1.69
C LYS A 107 -2.49 13.22 -2.97
N GLY A 108 -2.60 13.90 -4.10
CA GLY A 108 -2.28 13.39 -5.44
C GLY A 108 -0.78 13.21 -5.61
N TYR A 109 -0.21 12.21 -4.94
CA TYR A 109 1.18 11.83 -5.15
C TYR A 109 1.32 11.25 -6.55
N GLU A 110 2.12 11.91 -7.38
CA GLU A 110 2.50 11.42 -8.70
C GLU A 110 3.69 10.47 -8.58
N ILE A 111 3.64 9.35 -9.30
CA ILE A 111 4.75 8.42 -9.41
C ILE A 111 5.73 9.00 -10.42
N LYS A 112 6.98 9.19 -10.00
CA LYS A 112 8.09 9.57 -10.88
C LYS A 112 9.11 8.44 -10.91
N SER A 113 9.47 7.98 -12.10
CA SER A 113 10.54 7.01 -12.29
C SER A 113 11.84 7.74 -12.63
N PHE A 114 12.97 7.21 -12.14
CA PHE A 114 14.29 7.75 -12.43
C PHE A 114 15.24 6.62 -12.79
N ALA A 115 15.81 6.67 -13.98
CA ALA A 115 16.80 5.70 -14.42
C ALA A 115 18.15 5.98 -13.75
N SER A 116 18.71 4.98 -13.06
CA SER A 116 20.02 5.06 -12.37
C SER A 116 21.15 4.32 -13.12
N ASP A 117 20.90 3.87 -14.35
CA ASP A 117 21.87 3.15 -15.18
C ASP A 117 23.02 4.09 -15.62
N PRO A 118 24.30 3.64 -15.58
CA PRO A 118 25.41 4.32 -16.25
C PRO A 118 25.11 4.79 -17.68
N PHE A 119 24.40 4.00 -18.50
CA PHE A 119 24.06 4.39 -19.88
C PHE A 119 23.05 5.52 -19.94
N ALA A 120 22.01 5.46 -19.10
CA ALA A 120 21.05 6.56 -18.93
C ALA A 120 21.74 7.84 -18.44
N THR A 121 22.69 7.70 -17.51
CA THR A 121 23.46 8.84 -16.97
C THR A 121 24.33 9.48 -18.05
N GLN A 122 24.96 8.67 -18.90
CA GLN A 122 25.75 9.15 -20.06
C GLN A 122 24.87 9.92 -21.03
N GLN A 123 23.72 9.38 -21.46
CA GLN A 123 22.82 10.09 -22.38
C GLN A 123 22.34 11.43 -21.81
N ARG A 124 22.05 11.49 -20.51
CA ARG A 124 21.68 12.73 -19.83
C ARG A 124 22.83 13.74 -19.81
N THR A 125 24.05 13.27 -19.59
CA THR A 125 25.27 14.10 -19.59
C THR A 125 25.59 14.61 -20.98
N ASP A 126 25.48 13.76 -22.01
CA ASP A 126 25.71 14.11 -23.41
C ASP A 126 24.68 15.14 -23.89
N PHE A 127 23.42 14.97 -23.51
CA PHE A 127 22.37 15.95 -23.78
C PHE A 127 22.66 17.30 -23.10
N ALA A 128 23.06 17.29 -21.82
CA ALA A 128 23.45 18.50 -21.10
C ALA A 128 24.63 19.22 -21.76
N PHE A 129 25.64 18.46 -22.18
CA PHE A 129 26.83 18.98 -22.82
C PHE A 129 26.52 19.60 -24.19
N ASN A 130 25.69 18.93 -25.00
CA ASN A 130 25.24 19.43 -26.30
C ASN A 130 24.38 20.68 -26.17
N ALA A 131 23.46 20.71 -25.21
CA ALA A 131 22.64 21.89 -24.91
C ALA A 131 23.50 23.09 -24.47
N LEU A 132 24.47 22.85 -23.58
CA LEU A 132 25.40 23.89 -23.11
C LEU A 132 26.28 24.43 -24.26
N ARG A 133 26.75 23.55 -25.15
CA ARG A 133 27.49 23.94 -26.35
C ARG A 133 26.66 24.85 -27.24
N ASP A 134 25.40 24.48 -27.50
CA ASP A 134 24.50 25.23 -28.36
C ASP A 134 24.13 26.60 -27.77
N ILE A 135 23.97 26.70 -26.43
CA ILE A 135 23.74 27.98 -25.73
C ILE A 135 24.97 28.89 -25.83
N GLN A 136 26.17 28.35 -25.58
CA GLN A 136 27.42 29.14 -25.61
C GLN A 136 27.82 29.57 -27.03
N GLN A 137 27.48 28.78 -28.04
CA GLN A 137 27.88 29.01 -29.43
C GLN A 137 26.75 29.59 -30.28
N LYS A 138 25.62 30.00 -29.68
CA LYS A 138 24.42 30.47 -30.37
C LYS A 138 24.72 31.56 -31.41
N ASP A 139 25.46 32.61 -31.03
CA ASP A 139 25.80 33.72 -31.92
C ASP A 139 26.65 33.27 -33.12
N ASN A 140 27.61 32.38 -32.89
CA ASN A 140 28.49 31.83 -33.94
C ASN A 140 27.73 30.88 -34.87
N ILE A 141 26.81 30.07 -34.32
CA ILE A 141 25.98 29.13 -35.08
C ILE A 141 24.98 29.89 -35.96
N GLU A 142 24.37 30.97 -35.46
CA GLU A 142 23.47 31.81 -36.24
C GLU A 142 24.19 32.56 -37.38
N GLU A 143 25.42 33.03 -37.15
CA GLU A 143 26.24 33.67 -38.20
C GLU A 143 26.66 32.67 -39.27
N LEU A 144 27.11 31.47 -38.87
CA LEU A 144 27.47 30.39 -39.80
C LEU A 144 26.25 29.86 -40.57
N ALA A 145 25.08 29.75 -39.95
CA ALA A 145 23.84 29.36 -40.60
C ALA A 145 23.39 30.38 -41.65
N LYS A 146 23.55 31.68 -41.38
CA LYS A 146 23.29 32.75 -42.37
C LYS A 146 24.25 32.71 -43.56
N LEU A 147 25.50 32.30 -43.34
CA LEU A 147 26.53 32.25 -44.37
C LEU A 147 26.48 31.00 -45.25
N THR A 148 26.07 29.85 -44.69
CA THR A 148 26.11 28.54 -45.38
C THR A 148 24.74 27.94 -45.67
N GLY A 149 23.67 28.49 -45.08
CA GLY A 149 22.30 27.99 -45.24
C GLY A 149 22.05 26.62 -44.59
N GLN A 150 22.97 26.13 -43.75
CA GLN A 150 22.84 24.86 -43.03
C GLN A 150 22.67 25.09 -41.52
N ASN A 151 21.97 24.17 -40.86
CA ASN A 151 21.75 24.18 -39.41
C ASN A 151 22.88 23.40 -38.71
N PHE A 152 23.58 24.02 -37.75
CA PHE A 152 24.71 23.44 -37.00
C PHE A 152 24.41 23.14 -35.53
N TYR A 153 23.16 23.26 -35.08
CA TYR A 153 22.79 22.92 -33.71
C TYR A 153 23.04 21.42 -33.42
N ALA A 154 23.57 21.11 -32.25
CA ALA A 154 23.80 19.74 -31.77
C ALA A 154 22.51 19.09 -31.26
N SER A 155 21.64 19.92 -30.68
CA SER A 155 20.36 19.54 -30.09
C SER A 155 19.29 19.37 -31.16
N ALA A 156 18.40 18.39 -30.95
CA ALA A 156 17.29 18.10 -31.86
C ALA A 156 16.24 19.22 -31.91
N ASP A 157 16.12 20.03 -30.84
CA ASP A 157 15.16 21.16 -30.76
C ASP A 157 15.84 22.45 -30.23
N PRO A 158 16.49 23.24 -31.11
CA PRO A 158 17.24 24.44 -30.75
C PRO A 158 16.39 25.58 -30.19
N GLU A 159 15.11 25.65 -30.58
CA GLU A 159 14.15 26.69 -30.17
C GLU A 159 13.64 26.51 -28.73
N SER A 160 13.79 25.30 -28.17
CA SER A 160 13.31 24.96 -26.81
C SER A 160 14.36 25.24 -25.72
N LEU A 161 15.60 25.52 -26.12
CA LEU A 161 16.72 25.68 -25.20
C LEU A 161 16.69 27.06 -24.51
N PRO A 162 16.90 27.12 -23.18
CA PRO A 162 17.03 28.38 -22.46
C PRO A 162 18.20 29.20 -22.99
N ASN A 163 18.09 30.54 -22.92
CA ASN A 163 19.17 31.42 -23.36
C ASN A 163 20.31 31.54 -22.33
N ASP A 164 20.05 31.18 -21.07
CA ASP A 164 21.00 31.30 -19.96
C ASP A 164 21.49 29.92 -19.46
N PRO A 165 22.81 29.74 -19.23
CA PRO A 165 23.35 28.51 -18.65
C PRO A 165 22.79 28.15 -17.26
N GLY A 166 22.34 29.13 -16.47
CA GLY A 166 21.70 28.90 -15.17
C GLY A 166 20.29 28.32 -15.26
N GLU A 167 19.58 28.62 -16.34
CA GLU A 167 18.24 28.09 -16.63
C GLU A 167 18.29 26.67 -17.21
N LEU A 168 19.44 26.24 -17.73
CA LEU A 168 19.62 24.90 -18.31
C LEU A 168 19.43 23.77 -17.27
N ASP A 169 19.95 23.94 -16.06
CA ASP A 169 19.79 22.93 -15.00
C ASP A 169 18.31 22.79 -14.58
N LEU A 170 17.60 23.91 -14.46
CA LEU A 170 16.16 23.91 -14.16
C LEU A 170 15.35 23.30 -15.32
N TYR A 171 15.70 23.63 -16.57
CA TYR A 171 15.08 23.05 -17.76
C TYR A 171 15.28 21.54 -17.82
N MET A 172 16.49 21.05 -17.53
CA MET A 172 16.78 19.63 -17.49
C MET A 172 16.03 18.90 -16.37
N GLN A 173 15.82 19.52 -15.22
CA GLN A 173 15.06 18.92 -14.12
C GLN A 173 13.56 18.85 -14.41
N LEU A 174 13.02 19.79 -15.18
CA LEU A 174 11.58 19.86 -15.49
C LEU A 174 11.20 19.08 -16.76
N ASN A 175 12.01 19.16 -17.81
CA ASN A 175 11.61 18.74 -19.15
C ASN A 175 12.38 17.52 -19.67
N TYR A 176 13.60 17.29 -19.19
CA TYR A 176 14.37 16.13 -19.65
C TYR A 176 13.95 14.87 -18.90
N LYS A 177 13.03 14.11 -19.49
CA LYS A 177 12.71 12.72 -19.11
C LYS A 177 13.13 11.78 -20.23
N GLN A 178 13.75 10.66 -19.88
CA GLN A 178 14.11 9.66 -20.87
C GLN A 178 12.86 8.89 -21.34
N SER A 179 12.84 8.46 -22.60
CA SER A 179 11.73 7.67 -23.16
C SER A 179 11.46 6.39 -22.36
N VAL A 180 12.50 5.80 -21.79
CA VAL A 180 12.39 4.63 -20.89
C VAL A 180 11.66 4.99 -19.59
N GLU A 181 11.97 6.13 -18.97
CA GLU A 181 11.30 6.58 -17.74
C GLU A 181 9.81 6.85 -17.98
N ILE A 182 9.49 7.50 -19.10
CA ILE A 182 8.10 7.78 -19.51
C ILE A 182 7.33 6.46 -19.74
N ALA A 183 7.94 5.49 -20.44
CA ALA A 183 7.31 4.20 -20.70
C ALA A 183 7.06 3.41 -19.39
N GLU A 184 7.98 3.48 -18.43
CA GLU A 184 7.79 2.85 -17.12
C GLU A 184 6.70 3.54 -16.29
N GLU A 185 6.65 4.87 -16.28
CA GLU A 185 5.57 5.62 -15.62
C GLU A 185 4.21 5.26 -16.22
N GLU A 186 4.10 5.21 -17.55
CA GLU A 186 2.88 4.83 -18.26
C GLU A 186 2.48 3.37 -17.96
N LEU A 187 3.45 2.45 -17.94
CA LEU A 187 3.19 1.04 -17.60
C LEU A 187 2.67 0.90 -16.18
N ILE A 188 3.28 1.59 -15.21
CA ILE A 188 2.85 1.55 -13.81
C ILE A 188 1.45 2.13 -13.67
N ASN A 189 1.17 3.28 -14.28
CA ASN A 189 -0.16 3.91 -14.24
C ASN A 189 -1.23 2.98 -14.84
N ASN A 190 -0.96 2.37 -16.00
CA ASN A 190 -1.87 1.40 -16.61
C ASN A 190 -2.14 0.19 -15.70
N VAL A 191 -1.12 -0.32 -15.01
CA VAL A 191 -1.28 -1.44 -14.07
C VAL A 191 -2.10 -1.02 -12.84
N LEU A 192 -1.89 0.18 -12.31
CA LEU A 192 -2.63 0.70 -11.16
C LEU A 192 -4.10 0.97 -11.52
N ASP A 193 -4.35 1.53 -12.70
CA ASP A 193 -5.69 1.79 -13.22
C ASP A 193 -6.48 0.50 -13.43
N PHE A 194 -5.85 -0.52 -14.03
CA PHE A 194 -6.46 -1.85 -14.19
C PHE A 194 -6.89 -2.45 -12.85
N ASN A 195 -6.09 -2.22 -11.81
CA ASN A 195 -6.35 -2.72 -10.47
C ASN A 195 -7.31 -1.85 -9.64
N LYS A 196 -7.82 -0.74 -10.21
CA LYS A 196 -8.63 0.25 -9.47
C LYS A 196 -7.93 0.69 -8.18
N TYR A 197 -6.65 1.05 -8.32
CA TYR A 197 -5.81 1.39 -7.18
C TYR A 197 -6.40 2.51 -6.32
N GLU A 198 -7.10 3.49 -6.89
CA GLU A 198 -7.75 4.55 -6.13
C GLU A 198 -8.75 4.03 -5.08
N GLU A 199 -9.54 3.01 -5.40
CA GLU A 199 -10.45 2.37 -4.45
C GLU A 199 -9.69 1.61 -3.35
N THR A 200 -8.58 0.96 -3.74
CA THR A 200 -7.71 0.25 -2.80
C THR A 200 -7.01 1.24 -1.86
N LYS A 201 -6.53 2.36 -2.38
CA LYS A 201 -5.92 3.47 -1.63
C LYS A 201 -6.90 4.05 -0.61
N LYS A 202 -8.16 4.26 -0.99
CA LYS A 202 -9.20 4.73 -0.07
C LYS A 202 -9.45 3.73 1.07
N ARG A 203 -9.48 2.42 0.76
CA ARG A 203 -9.63 1.36 1.78
C ARG A 203 -8.43 1.28 2.71
N LEU A 204 -7.21 1.37 2.17
CA LEU A 204 -5.98 1.39 2.97
C LEU A 204 -5.93 2.61 3.90
N ALA A 205 -6.31 3.79 3.40
CA ALA A 205 -6.39 4.99 4.22
C ALA A 205 -7.41 4.83 5.36
N TYR A 206 -8.59 4.26 5.07
CA TYR A 206 -9.59 3.94 6.09
C TYR A 206 -9.04 3.00 7.16
N ASP A 207 -8.45 1.87 6.76
CA ASP A 207 -7.89 0.90 7.71
C ASP A 207 -6.75 1.50 8.54
N LEU A 208 -5.89 2.32 7.94
CA LEU A 208 -4.82 3.01 8.66
C LEU A 208 -5.38 3.98 9.71
N THR A 209 -6.46 4.71 9.41
CA THR A 209 -7.07 5.63 10.38
C THR A 209 -7.80 4.93 11.53
N VAL A 210 -8.42 3.77 11.27
CA VAL A 210 -9.23 3.05 12.25
C VAL A 210 -8.40 2.09 13.11
N LEU A 211 -7.48 1.37 12.47
CA LEU A 211 -6.72 0.28 13.08
C LEU A 211 -5.26 0.66 13.38
N GLY A 212 -4.75 1.71 12.74
CA GLY A 212 -3.34 2.11 12.80
C GLY A 212 -2.42 1.25 11.93
N ILE A 213 -2.95 0.26 11.21
CA ILE A 213 -2.20 -0.67 10.37
C ILE A 213 -3.02 -0.94 9.11
N ALA A 214 -2.36 -0.96 7.95
CA ALA A 214 -2.95 -1.33 6.68
C ALA A 214 -1.91 -2.09 5.83
N ALA A 215 -2.37 -3.08 5.05
CA ALA A 215 -1.52 -3.85 4.16
C ALA A 215 -2.25 -4.17 2.86
N SER A 216 -1.52 -4.13 1.74
CA SER A 216 -2.00 -4.57 0.43
C SER A 216 -1.05 -5.60 -0.15
N LYS A 217 -1.61 -6.65 -0.74
CA LYS A 217 -0.86 -7.66 -1.47
C LYS A 217 -1.06 -7.45 -2.96
N LEU A 218 0.04 -7.38 -3.69
CA LEU A 218 0.03 -7.42 -5.16
C LEU A 218 0.28 -8.87 -5.60
N VAL A 219 -0.63 -9.41 -6.40
CA VAL A 219 -0.52 -10.77 -6.95
C VAL A 219 -0.40 -10.69 -8.46
N LEU A 220 0.66 -11.29 -9.00
CA LEU A 220 0.83 -11.50 -10.43
C LEU A 220 0.23 -12.85 -10.80
N ILE A 221 -0.85 -12.85 -11.57
CA ILE A 221 -1.48 -14.05 -12.14
C ILE A 221 -1.33 -13.96 -13.65
N TYR A 222 -0.24 -14.48 -14.24
CA TYR A 222 -0.01 -14.38 -15.69
C TYR A 222 -1.29 -14.72 -16.50
N PRO A 223 -1.82 -13.81 -17.34
CA PRO A 223 -1.30 -12.49 -17.79
C PRO A 223 -1.92 -11.24 -17.10
N LYS A 224 -2.54 -11.37 -15.92
CA LYS A 224 -3.21 -10.31 -15.14
C LYS A 224 -2.48 -9.98 -13.83
N VAL A 225 -2.44 -8.71 -13.48
CA VAL A 225 -2.05 -8.25 -12.12
C VAL A 225 -3.33 -8.01 -11.33
N LEU A 226 -3.41 -8.50 -10.09
CA LEU A 226 -4.52 -8.24 -9.17
C LEU A 226 -3.99 -7.76 -7.82
N LEU A 227 -4.51 -6.63 -7.35
CA LEU A 227 -4.34 -6.16 -5.98
C LEU A 227 -5.43 -6.74 -5.07
N SER A 228 -5.02 -7.33 -3.94
CA SER A 228 -5.91 -7.87 -2.91
C SER A 228 -5.50 -7.34 -1.54
N ILE A 229 -6.48 -7.03 -0.69
CA ILE A 229 -6.26 -6.58 0.68
C ILE A 229 -6.17 -7.83 1.58
N MET A 230 -5.27 -7.82 2.56
CA MET A 230 -5.01 -8.95 3.47
C MET A 230 -5.37 -8.60 4.91
#